data_AF-A0A952T0X7-F1
#
_entry.id   AF-A0A952T0X7-F1
#
_cell.length_a   1.000
_cell.length_b   1.000
_cell.length_c   1.000
_cell.angle_alpha   90.00
_cell.angle_beta   90.00
_cell.angle_gamma   90.00
#
_symmetry.space_group_name_H-M   'P 1'
#
loop_
_entity.id
_entity.type
_entity.pdbx_description
1 polymer ?
#
loop_
_entity_poly.entity_id
_entity_poly.type
_entity_poly.pdbx_seq_one_letter_code
_entity_poly.pdbx_strand_id
1 'polypeptide(L)'
;MMKTWKLPVVVVTLTVVLAGMLYEGGSKPAAAEGLFDDVNLGLLSIGGRATYFDPKDGDANWFGGGQLRLHPFKFLAVEGSVDYRKTDINSTTVRTFPVQGSALIYPFGTK
;
A
#
# COMPACT_ATOMS: atom_id res chain seq x y z
N MET A 1 -27.39 15.08 6.07
CA MET A 1 -28.38 13.99 6.07
C MET A 1 -27.74 12.77 5.43
N MET A 2 -27.15 11.87 6.23
CA MET A 2 -26.41 10.72 5.71
C MET A 2 -27.39 9.64 5.26
N LYS A 3 -27.37 9.32 3.97
CA LYS A 3 -28.23 8.30 3.35
C LYS A 3 -27.80 6.93 3.87
N THR A 4 -28.45 6.44 4.92
CA THR A 4 -28.22 5.11 5.48
C THR A 4 -28.47 4.07 4.40
N TRP A 5 -27.39 3.48 3.86
CA TRP A 5 -27.51 2.39 2.91
C TRP A 5 -28.24 1.24 3.57
N LYS A 6 -29.30 0.75 2.92
CA LYS A 6 -30.12 -0.32 3.47
C LYS A 6 -29.23 -1.54 3.66
N LEU A 7 -29.11 -2.01 4.91
CA LEU A 7 -28.39 -3.22 5.32
C LEU A 7 -28.39 -4.37 4.29
N PRO A 8 -29.52 -4.72 3.63
CA PRO A 8 -29.51 -5.78 2.61
C PRO A 8 -28.56 -5.52 1.44
N VAL A 9 -28.37 -4.28 1.02
CA VAL A 9 -27.48 -3.93 -0.12
C VAL A 9 -26.02 -4.20 0.25
N VAL A 10 -25.61 -3.80 1.46
CA VAL A 10 -24.22 -4.00 1.93
C VAL A 10 -23.91 -5.48 2.09
N VAL A 11 -24.84 -6.25 2.64
CA VAL A 11 -24.68 -7.71 2.82
C VAL A 11 -24.58 -8.40 1.46
N VAL A 12 -25.44 -8.05 0.49
CA VAL A 12 -25.39 -8.64 -0.85
C VAL A 12 -24.06 -8.34 -1.55
N THR A 13 -23.54 -7.11 -1.45
CA THR A 13 -22.25 -6.78 -2.05
C THR A 13 -21.11 -7.56 -1.41
N LEU A 14 -21.11 -7.70 -0.07
CA LEU A 14 -20.08 -8.45 0.65
C LEU A 14 -20.11 -9.93 0.27
N THR A 15 -21.30 -10.52 0.15
CA THR A 15 -21.47 -11.94 -0.22
C THR A 15 -21.04 -12.20 -1.65
N VAL A 16 -21.29 -11.28 -2.59
CA VAL A 16 -20.82 -11.42 -3.99
C VAL A 16 -19.29 -11.34 -4.07
N VAL A 17 -18.66 -10.46 -3.29
CA VAL A 17 -17.18 -10.38 -3.22
C VAL A 17 -16.60 -11.66 -2.61
N LEU A 18 -17.18 -12.17 -1.51
CA LEU A 18 -16.74 -13.44 -0.91
C LEU A 18 -16.97 -14.63 -1.84
N ALA A 19 -18.11 -14.70 -2.52
CA ALA A 19 -18.40 -15.78 -3.47
C ALA A 19 -17.49 -15.71 -4.70
N GLY A 20 -17.10 -14.51 -5.15
CA GLY A 20 -16.10 -14.32 -6.20
C GLY A 20 -14.70 -14.77 -5.78
N MET A 21 -14.36 -14.65 -4.49
CA MET A 21 -13.11 -15.18 -3.94
C MET A 21 -13.12 -16.70 -3.76
N LEU A 22 -14.30 -17.31 -3.57
CA LEU A 22 -14.47 -18.75 -3.38
C LEU A 22 -14.74 -19.52 -4.69
N TYR A 23 -14.95 -18.83 -5.80
CA TYR A 23 -15.10 -19.47 -7.11
C TYR A 23 -13.72 -19.87 -7.65
N GLU A 24 -13.22 -21.00 -7.16
CA GLU A 24 -12.07 -21.73 -7.71
C GLU A 24 -12.45 -22.34 -9.07
N GLY A 25 -12.57 -21.50 -10.09
CA GLY A 25 -12.64 -21.91 -11.47
C GLY A 25 -11.31 -22.56 -11.89
N GLY A 26 -11.19 -23.87 -11.65
CA GLY A 26 -10.16 -24.81 -12.11
C GLY A 26 -8.94 -24.21 -12.79
N SER A 27 -7.99 -23.69 -12.01
CA SER A 27 -6.62 -23.50 -12.45
C SER A 27 -5.90 -24.85 -12.34
N LYS A 28 -5.39 -25.34 -13.49
CA LYS A 28 -4.41 -26.44 -13.53
C LYS A 28 -3.29 -26.14 -12.53
N PRO A 29 -2.69 -27.14 -11.87
CA PRO A 29 -1.61 -26.90 -10.92
C PRO A 29 -0.43 -26.32 -11.68
N ALA A 30 -0.32 -24.99 -11.70
CA ALA A 30 0.92 -24.33 -12.00
C ALA A 30 1.85 -24.76 -10.87
N ALA A 31 2.95 -25.43 -11.25
CA ALA A 31 4.00 -25.80 -10.32
C ALA A 31 4.27 -24.62 -9.40
N ALA A 32 4.32 -24.90 -8.09
CA ALA A 32 4.74 -23.95 -7.10
C ALA A 32 6.24 -23.67 -7.27
N GLU A 33 6.61 -23.03 -8.37
CA GLU A 33 7.85 -22.28 -8.50
C GLU A 33 7.66 -21.02 -7.64
N GLY A 34 8.61 -20.79 -6.72
CA GLY A 34 8.37 -20.08 -5.49
C GLY A 34 7.68 -18.72 -5.64
N LEU A 35 6.59 -18.53 -4.89
CA LEU A 35 5.97 -17.22 -4.61
C LEU A 35 6.98 -16.20 -4.01
N PHE A 36 8.17 -16.68 -3.61
CA PHE A 36 9.29 -15.92 -3.07
C PHE A 36 10.60 -16.12 -3.85
N ASP A 37 10.62 -16.92 -4.92
CA ASP A 37 11.82 -17.14 -5.74
C ASP A 37 12.08 -15.99 -6.72
N ASP A 38 11.05 -15.23 -7.08
CA ASP A 38 11.13 -14.16 -8.08
C ASP A 38 11.11 -12.75 -7.47
N VAL A 39 11.55 -12.61 -6.22
CA VAL A 39 11.89 -11.29 -5.65
C VAL A 39 13.40 -11.13 -5.62
N ASN A 40 14.02 -11.28 -6.79
CA ASN A 40 15.33 -10.68 -6.99
C ASN A 40 15.11 -9.17 -6.87
N LEU A 41 15.38 -8.61 -5.67
CA LEU A 41 15.41 -7.18 -5.43
C LEU A 41 16.54 -6.63 -6.31
N GLY A 42 16.21 -6.35 -7.58
CA GLY A 42 17.12 -5.72 -8.51
C GLY A 42 17.61 -4.38 -7.95
N LEU A 43 18.49 -3.73 -8.71
CA LEU A 43 19.04 -2.43 -8.32
C LEU A 43 17.95 -1.39 -7.97
N LEU A 44 16.74 -1.54 -8.49
CA LEU A 44 15.58 -0.68 -8.26
C LEU A 44 14.35 -1.48 -7.80
N SER A 45 13.63 -0.95 -6.81
CA SER A 45 12.33 -1.44 -6.35
C SER A 45 11.36 -0.27 -6.23
N ILE A 46 10.13 -0.45 -6.71
CA ILE A 46 9.04 0.54 -6.62
C ILE A 46 7.87 -0.12 -5.90
N GLY A 47 7.30 0.59 -4.92
CA GLY A 47 6.18 0.09 -4.12
C GLY A 47 5.12 1.16 -3.88
N GLY A 48 3.87 0.73 -3.75
CA GLY A 48 2.80 1.57 -3.23
C GLY A 48 2.83 1.59 -1.69
N ARG A 49 2.50 2.73 -1.09
CA ARG A 49 2.38 2.90 0.36
C ARG A 49 0.99 3.38 0.73
N ALA A 50 0.46 2.86 1.84
CA ALA A 50 -0.72 3.39 2.51
C ALA A 50 -0.30 3.85 3.92
N THR A 51 -0.55 5.11 4.24
CA THR A 51 -0.18 5.72 5.51
C THR A 51 -1.44 6.19 6.23
N TYR A 52 -1.65 5.71 7.46
CA TYR A 52 -2.67 6.28 8.35
C TYR A 52 -2.06 7.48 9.08
N PHE A 53 -2.75 8.61 9.08
CA PHE A 53 -2.29 9.80 9.78
C PHE A 53 -3.43 10.38 10.62
N ASP A 54 -3.15 10.51 11.91
CA ASP A 54 -4.06 11.02 12.94
C ASP A 54 -3.48 12.33 13.51
N PRO A 55 -3.93 13.50 13.05
CA PRO A 55 -3.46 14.80 13.53
C PRO A 55 -4.07 15.16 14.89
N LYS A 56 -3.30 15.86 15.74
CA LYS A 56 -3.77 16.32 17.06
C LYS A 56 -5.06 17.15 17.03
N ASP A 57 -5.23 17.96 15.98
CA ASP A 57 -6.34 18.91 15.83
C ASP A 57 -7.14 18.69 14.52
N GLY A 58 -7.35 17.44 14.09
CA GLY A 58 -8.11 17.17 12.86
C GLY A 58 -8.56 15.72 12.70
N ASP A 59 -9.12 15.41 11.54
CA ASP A 59 -9.66 14.08 11.25
C ASP A 59 -8.56 13.12 10.77
N ALA A 60 -8.53 11.93 11.39
CA ALA A 60 -7.66 10.86 10.99
C ALA A 60 -8.05 10.30 9.62
N ASN A 61 -7.08 10.15 8.74
CA ASN A 61 -7.33 9.75 7.36
C ASN A 61 -6.24 8.82 6.83
N TRP A 62 -6.63 7.96 5.88
CA TRP A 62 -5.71 7.14 5.11
C TRP A 62 -5.23 7.89 3.88
N PHE A 63 -3.93 7.84 3.65
CA PHE A 63 -3.26 8.50 2.54
C PHE A 63 -2.48 7.51 1.71
N GLY A 64 -2.52 7.69 0.39
CA GLY A 64 -1.72 6.93 -0.55
C GLY A 64 -0.37 7.60 -0.81
N GLY A 65 0.65 6.79 -1.06
CA GLY A 65 1.98 7.24 -1.39
C GLY A 65 2.71 6.27 -2.30
N GLY A 66 3.84 6.73 -2.82
CA GLY A 66 4.78 5.93 -3.58
C GLY A 66 6.10 5.80 -2.82
N GLN A 67 6.75 4.67 -3.00
CA GLN A 67 8.05 4.35 -2.45
C GLN A 67 8.97 3.84 -3.55
N LEU A 68 10.21 4.30 -3.50
CA LEU A 68 11.30 3.94 -4.38
C LEU A 68 12.45 3.47 -3.52
N ARG A 69 13.03 2.31 -3.81
CA ARG A 69 14.21 1.80 -3.12
C ARG A 69 15.28 1.39 -4.12
N LEU A 70 16.49 1.85 -3.90
CA LEU A 70 17.69 1.53 -4.65
C LEU A 70 18.57 0.60 -3.84
N HIS A 71 19.00 -0.51 -4.44
CA HIS A 71 19.90 -1.49 -3.82
C HIS A 71 21.25 -1.47 -4.55
N PRO A 72 22.13 -0.49 -4.27
CA PRO A 72 23.47 -0.46 -4.86
C PRO A 72 24.33 -1.65 -4.42
N PHE A 73 24.08 -2.20 -3.23
CA PHE A 73 24.77 -3.36 -2.69
C PHE A 73 23.80 -4.30 -1.97
N LYS A 74 24.13 -5.59 -1.85
CA LYS A 74 23.28 -6.56 -1.12
C LYS A 74 23.10 -6.24 0.37
N PHE A 75 23.97 -5.42 0.95
CA PHE A 75 23.94 -5.07 2.37
C PHE A 75 23.43 -3.64 2.62
N LEU A 76 23.18 -2.85 1.57
CA LEU A 76 22.83 -1.44 1.68
C LEU A 76 21.77 -1.06 0.66
N ALA A 77 20.69 -0.42 1.11
CA ALA A 77 19.74 0.24 0.24
C ALA A 77 19.49 1.67 0.66
N VAL A 78 19.02 2.46 -0.29
CA VAL A 78 18.49 3.81 -0.05
C VAL A 78 17.05 3.83 -0.48
N GLU A 79 16.18 4.40 0.33
CA GLU A 79 14.76 4.51 0.06
C GLU A 79 14.32 5.96 0.09
N GLY A 80 13.55 6.34 -0.93
CA GLY A 80 12.76 7.56 -0.95
C GLY A 80 11.28 7.21 -1.01
N SER A 81 10.45 7.87 -0.22
CA SER A 81 9.00 7.78 -0.33
C SER A 81 8.36 9.16 -0.31
N VAL A 82 7.21 9.26 -0.97
CA VAL A 82 6.38 10.46 -1.02
C VAL A 82 4.93 10.08 -0.80
N ASP A 83 4.26 10.75 0.13
CA ASP A 83 2.81 10.63 0.31
C ASP A 83 2.10 11.82 -0.30
N TYR A 84 0.86 11.61 -0.76
CA TYR A 84 -0.03 12.72 -1.09
C TYR A 84 -1.09 12.88 0.00
N ARG A 85 -1.07 14.02 0.69
CA ARG A 85 -2.06 14.37 1.71
C ARG A 85 -2.82 15.61 1.30
N LYS A 86 -4.14 15.50 1.30
CA LYS A 86 -5.05 16.62 1.09
C LYS A 86 -5.89 16.78 2.34
N THR A 87 -5.88 17.99 2.91
CA THR A 87 -6.71 18.35 4.05
C THR A 87 -7.45 19.62 3.70
N ASP A 88 -8.78 19.59 3.81
CA ASP A 88 -9.62 20.76 3.59
C ASP A 88 -9.95 21.38 4.95
N ILE A 89 -9.48 22.61 5.20
CA ILE A 89 -9.70 23.36 6.44
C ILE A 89 -10.56 24.58 6.09
N ASN A 90 -11.82 24.57 6.51
CA ASN A 90 -12.81 25.61 6.16
C ASN A 90 -12.92 25.81 4.63
N SER A 91 -12.46 26.96 4.12
CA SER A 91 -12.41 27.27 2.67
C SER A 91 -11.01 27.19 2.07
N THR A 92 -10.03 26.63 2.79
CA THR A 92 -8.65 26.49 2.34
C THR A 92 -8.28 25.02 2.22
N THR A 93 -7.85 24.61 1.02
CA THR A 93 -7.26 23.28 0.80
C THR A 93 -5.75 23.34 1.03
N VAL A 94 -5.27 22.56 1.99
CA VAL A 94 -3.84 22.34 2.21
C VAL A 94 -3.46 21.03 1.53
N ARG A 95 -2.43 21.09 0.68
CA ARG A 95 -1.81 19.91 0.05
C ARG A 95 -0.43 19.74 0.64
N THR A 96 -0.18 18.58 1.23
CA THR A 96 1.10 18.25 1.84
C THR A 96 1.69 17.05 1.11
N PHE A 97 2.99 17.14 0.81
CA PHE A 97 3.76 16.07 0.20
C PHE A 97 4.87 15.64 1.17
N PRO A 98 4.57 14.84 2.19
CA PRO A 98 5.59 14.31 3.08
C PRO A 98 6.57 13.47 2.26
N VAL A 99 7.84 13.86 2.31
CA VAL A 99 8.95 13.11 1.71
C VAL A 99 9.75 12.45 2.83
N GLN A 100 10.13 11.19 2.64
CA GLN A 100 10.95 10.44 3.59
C GLN A 100 12.11 9.81 2.84
N GLY A 101 13.32 10.12 3.30
CA GLY A 101 14.55 9.45 2.87
C GLY A 101 15.08 8.56 3.97
N SER A 102 15.46 7.33 3.66
CA SER A 102 16.10 6.41 4.61
C SER A 102 17.21 5.61 3.96
N ALA A 103 18.22 5.26 4.76
CA ALA A 103 19.24 4.29 4.39
C ALA A 103 18.98 3.01 5.18
N LEU A 104 18.91 1.88 4.48
CA LEU A 104 18.67 0.57 5.05
C LEU A 104 19.95 -0.25 5.01
N ILE A 105 20.29 -0.86 6.14
CA ILE A 105 21.39 -1.82 6.24
C ILE A 105 20.78 -3.21 6.42
N TYR A 106 21.18 -4.14 5.56
CA TYR A 106 20.77 -5.54 5.62
C TYR A 106 21.94 -6.37 6.17
N PRO A 107 22.01 -6.61 7.49
CA PRO A 107 23.17 -7.26 8.11
C PRO A 107 23.41 -8.69 7.62
N PHE A 108 22.38 -9.38 7.12
CA PHE A 108 22.45 -10.73 6.55
C PHE A 108 22.39 -10.74 5.02
N GLY A 109 22.43 -9.56 4.39
CA GLY A 109 22.26 -9.38 2.95
C GLY A 109 20.81 -9.52 2.47
N THR A 110 20.53 -8.94 1.32
CA THR A 110 19.35 -9.21 0.49
C THR A 110 19.68 -10.42 -0.40
N LYS A 111 18.81 -11.44 -0.44
CA LYS A 111 19.04 -12.64 -1.26
C LYS A 111 19.13 -12.27 -2.75
#